data_AF-A0A8J4GJK2-F1
#
_entry.id   AF-A0A8J4GJK2-F1
#
_cell.length_a   1.000
_cell.length_b   1.000
_cell.length_c   1.000
_cell.angle_alpha   90.00
_cell.angle_beta   90.00
_cell.angle_gamma   90.00
#
_symmetry.space_group_name_H-M   'P 1'
#
loop_
_entity.id
_entity.type
_entity.pdbx_description
1 polymer ?
#
loop_
_entity_poly.entity_id
_entity_poly.type
_entity_poly.pdbx_seq_one_letter_code
_entity_poly.pdbx_strand_id
1 'polypeptide(L)'
;MGLSIISKALLAIMSILRVGLALAIIIITAKQLYHISFYLSVNDQLIRYEGECLMAGSVHGEDVCSYTYAVCGLSLLLSLITSILLCITCDMCGAGSWLEFVVEGFQTAWWIVAGIVISKKVKDSNDVRLEGDAKMPKTEWRNAVAVMTWVAALLSLLIAFVYLTESLAALAKCLGCCGYKKKDKKEHHKKGEARQENPPAIQAPPSQSVGKDEPVRANAV
;
A
#
# COMPACT_ATOMS: atom_id res chain seq x y z
N MET A 1 -20.81 15.12 7.24
CA MET A 1 -20.65 14.47 5.92
C MET A 1 -19.41 14.96 5.15
N GLY A 2 -19.10 16.26 5.12
CA GLY A 2 -17.96 16.79 4.33
C GLY A 2 -16.57 16.24 4.67
N LEU A 3 -16.27 15.97 5.95
CA LEU A 3 -14.95 15.48 6.38
C LEU A 3 -14.57 14.12 5.77
N SER A 4 -15.56 13.26 5.49
CA SER A 4 -15.31 11.91 4.94
C SER A 4 -14.94 11.96 3.46
N ILE A 5 -15.46 12.94 2.71
CA ILE A 5 -15.18 13.06 1.27
C ILE A 5 -13.74 13.56 1.07
N ILE A 6 -13.31 14.53 1.88
CA ILE A 6 -11.95 15.09 1.80
C ILE A 6 -10.91 14.03 2.19
N SER A 7 -11.15 13.24 3.26
CA SER A 7 -10.25 12.14 3.65
C SER A 7 -10.06 11.12 2.52
N LYS A 8 -11.17 10.69 1.90
CA LYS A 8 -11.14 9.74 0.77
C LYS A 8 -10.41 10.30 -0.45
N ALA A 9 -10.65 11.56 -0.79
CA ALA A 9 -9.96 12.21 -1.90
C ALA A 9 -8.45 12.34 -1.63
N LEU A 10 -8.06 12.73 -0.42
CA LEU A 10 -6.66 12.81 0.00
C LEU A 10 -5.98 11.43 -0.04
N LEU A 11 -6.62 10.39 0.49
CA LEU A 11 -6.11 9.02 0.44
C LEU A 11 -5.90 8.55 -1.00
N ALA A 12 -6.86 8.81 -1.89
CA ALA A 12 -6.74 8.47 -3.31
C ALA A 12 -5.56 9.19 -3.97
N ILE A 13 -5.40 10.50 -3.73
CA ILE A 13 -4.29 11.29 -4.27
C ILE A 13 -2.94 10.80 -3.72
N MET A 14 -2.84 10.56 -2.42
CA MET A 14 -1.62 10.05 -1.80
C MET A 14 -1.25 8.65 -2.32
N SER A 15 -2.23 7.79 -2.55
CA SER A 15 -2.02 6.46 -3.14
C SER A 15 -1.48 6.55 -4.57
N ILE A 16 -2.06 7.41 -5.42
CA ILE A 16 -1.58 7.65 -6.78
C ILE A 16 -0.14 8.21 -6.76
N LEU A 17 0.12 9.19 -5.90
CA LEU A 17 1.47 9.77 -5.75
C LEU A 17 2.49 8.72 -5.32
N ARG A 18 2.13 7.80 -4.42
CA ARG A 18 3.00 6.72 -3.97
C ARG A 18 3.34 5.75 -5.09
N VAL A 19 2.35 5.32 -5.86
CA VAL A 19 2.57 4.44 -7.03
C VAL A 19 3.42 5.15 -8.08
N GLY A 20 3.14 6.43 -8.34
CA GLY A 20 3.94 7.28 -9.23
C GLY A 20 5.40 7.41 -8.78
N LEU A 21 5.64 7.63 -7.48
CA LEU A 21 6.97 7.67 -6.87
C LEU A 21 7.71 6.34 -7.05
N ALA A 22 7.05 5.21 -6.79
CA ALA A 22 7.66 3.89 -6.97
C ALA A 22 8.06 3.65 -8.44
N LEU A 23 7.19 3.99 -9.40
CA LEU A 23 7.49 3.91 -10.83
C LEU A 23 8.63 4.86 -11.23
N ALA A 24 8.64 6.08 -10.70
CA ALA A 24 9.72 7.04 -10.95
C ALA A 24 11.07 6.51 -10.46
N ILE A 25 11.12 5.92 -9.26
CA ILE A 25 12.34 5.30 -8.71
C ILE A 25 12.82 4.16 -9.62
N ILE A 26 11.91 3.28 -10.08
CA ILE A 26 12.23 2.20 -11.02
C ILE A 26 12.81 2.74 -12.34
N ILE A 27 12.20 3.77 -12.91
CA ILE A 27 12.63 4.36 -14.18
C ILE A 27 13.99 5.05 -14.03
N ILE A 28 14.19 5.81 -12.96
CA ILE A 28 15.45 6.53 -12.70
C ILE A 28 16.58 5.54 -12.43
N THR A 29 16.33 4.50 -11.63
CA THR A 29 17.32 3.44 -11.41
C THR A 29 17.67 2.71 -12.71
N ALA A 30 16.68 2.37 -13.54
CA ALA A 30 16.89 1.69 -14.82
C ALA A 30 17.63 2.54 -15.86
N LYS A 31 17.31 3.84 -15.96
CA LYS A 31 17.86 4.71 -17.01
C LYS A 31 19.16 5.39 -16.60
N GLN A 32 19.28 5.81 -15.34
CA GLN A 32 20.39 6.64 -14.90
C GLN A 32 21.47 5.86 -14.14
N LEU A 33 21.11 4.77 -13.46
CA LEU A 33 22.04 4.02 -12.60
C LEU A 33 22.48 2.67 -13.18
N TYR A 34 21.75 2.13 -14.15
CA TYR A 34 22.14 0.93 -14.88
C TYR A 34 22.94 1.31 -16.12
N HIS A 35 24.27 1.17 -16.05
CA HIS A 35 25.13 1.32 -17.21
C HIS A 35 25.62 -0.07 -17.65
N ILE A 36 25.16 -0.53 -18.81
CA ILE A 36 25.64 -1.78 -19.39
C ILE A 36 26.88 -1.44 -20.20
N SER A 37 28.06 -1.67 -19.64
CA SER A 37 29.32 -1.63 -20.38
C SER A 37 29.59 -3.01 -20.98
N PHE A 38 29.71 -3.06 -22.31
CA PHE A 38 30.06 -4.28 -23.02
C PHE A 38 31.59 -4.32 -23.19
N TYR A 39 32.27 -5.15 -22.41
CA TYR A 39 33.69 -5.43 -22.62
C TYR A 39 33.80 -6.69 -23.49
N LEU A 40 34.01 -6.52 -24.80
CA LEU A 40 34.45 -7.62 -25.66
C LEU A 40 35.96 -7.81 -25.48
N SER A 41 36.35 -8.83 -24.70
CA SER A 41 37.74 -9.30 -24.71
C SER A 41 37.95 -10.23 -25.90
N VAL A 42 38.82 -9.85 -26.83
CA VAL A 42 39.00 -10.52 -28.13
C VAL A 42 39.86 -11.79 -28.03
N ASN A 43 40.49 -12.06 -26.88
CA ASN A 43 41.51 -13.11 -26.75
C ASN A 43 41.14 -14.34 -25.92
N ASP A 44 39.97 -14.41 -25.28
CA ASP A 44 39.44 -15.66 -24.70
C ASP A 44 37.91 -15.57 -24.55
N GLN A 45 37.20 -16.56 -25.09
CA GLN A 45 35.74 -16.55 -25.37
C GLN A 45 34.84 -16.60 -24.11
N LEU A 46 34.93 -15.62 -23.22
CA LEU A 46 33.90 -15.37 -22.22
C LEU A 46 33.33 -13.97 -22.41
N ILE A 47 32.13 -13.90 -23.00
CA ILE A 47 31.31 -12.69 -22.96
C ILE A 47 30.86 -12.52 -21.51
N ARG A 48 31.62 -11.76 -20.72
CA ARG A 48 31.25 -11.45 -19.34
C ARG A 48 30.34 -10.23 -19.33
N TYR A 49 29.07 -10.45 -19.01
CA TYR A 49 28.11 -9.39 -18.75
C TYR A 49 28.33 -8.89 -17.33
N GLU A 50 29.11 -7.83 -17.14
CA GLU A 50 29.17 -7.12 -15.85
C GLU A 50 28.17 -5.96 -15.89
N GLY A 51 27.02 -6.15 -15.24
CA GLY A 51 26.06 -5.08 -15.02
C GLY A 51 26.50 -4.22 -13.85
N GLU A 52 27.21 -3.13 -14.11
CA GLU A 52 27.64 -2.24 -13.03
C GLU A 52 26.48 -1.36 -12.56
N CYS A 53 25.94 -1.71 -11.39
CA CYS A 53 25.05 -0.84 -10.64
C CYS A 53 25.86 0.31 -10.04
N LEU A 54 25.76 1.52 -10.63
CA LEU A 54 26.44 2.73 -10.16
C LEU A 54 25.99 3.19 -8.76
N MET A 55 25.06 2.48 -8.10
CA MET A 55 24.60 2.80 -6.76
C MET A 55 25.47 2.22 -5.65
N ALA A 56 26.30 1.23 -5.96
CA ALA A 56 27.21 0.59 -5.02
C ALA A 56 28.65 0.98 -5.37
N GLY A 57 29.36 1.61 -4.44
CA GLY A 57 30.74 2.07 -4.63
C GLY A 57 31.79 0.98 -4.81
N SER A 58 31.40 -0.29 -4.97
CA SER A 58 32.29 -1.43 -5.20
C SER A 58 31.87 -2.19 -6.45
N VAL A 59 32.83 -2.62 -7.25
CA VAL A 59 32.68 -3.35 -8.53
C VAL A 59 31.92 -4.70 -8.40
N HIS A 60 31.66 -5.19 -7.17
CA HIS A 60 30.80 -6.36 -6.88
C HIS A 60 29.42 -5.97 -6.32
N GLY A 61 28.96 -4.75 -6.59
CA GLY A 61 27.81 -4.12 -5.95
C GLY A 61 26.43 -4.46 -6.54
N GLU A 62 26.28 -5.61 -7.19
CA GLU A 62 25.03 -6.03 -7.86
C GLU A 62 23.81 -6.05 -6.92
N ASP A 63 24.02 -6.17 -5.61
CA ASP A 63 22.95 -6.31 -4.63
C ASP A 63 22.04 -5.08 -4.46
N VAL A 64 22.55 -3.85 -4.63
CA VAL A 64 21.77 -2.64 -4.25
C VAL A 64 20.70 -2.29 -5.28
N CYS A 65 21.01 -2.41 -6.57
CA CYS A 65 20.01 -2.19 -7.63
C CYS A 65 18.95 -3.28 -7.59
N SER A 66 19.37 -4.55 -7.47
CA SER A 66 18.46 -5.69 -7.33
C SER A 66 17.53 -5.53 -6.11
N TYR A 67 18.08 -5.12 -4.98
CA TYR A 67 17.31 -4.80 -3.78
C TYR A 67 16.30 -3.68 -4.01
N THR A 68 16.69 -2.59 -4.69
CA THR A 68 15.78 -1.48 -4.99
C THR A 68 14.62 -1.91 -5.88
N TYR A 69 14.89 -2.71 -6.92
CA TYR A 69 13.85 -3.30 -7.76
C TYR A 69 12.93 -4.23 -6.97
N ALA A 70 13.48 -5.08 -6.10
CA ALA A 70 12.70 -5.96 -5.25
C ALA A 70 11.79 -5.16 -4.30
N VAL A 71 12.30 -4.09 -3.69
CA VAL A 71 11.54 -3.21 -2.80
C VAL A 71 10.38 -2.54 -3.53
N CYS A 72 10.64 -1.97 -4.71
CA CYS A 72 9.60 -1.31 -5.50
C CYS A 72 8.59 -2.31 -6.06
N GLY A 73 9.07 -3.46 -6.57
CA GLY A 73 8.23 -4.52 -7.11
C GLY A 73 7.30 -5.12 -6.06
N LEU A 74 7.83 -5.44 -4.87
CA LEU A 74 7.03 -5.95 -3.76
C LEU A 74 6.00 -4.92 -3.30
N SER A 75 6.35 -3.63 -3.29
CA SER A 75 5.42 -2.55 -2.96
C SER A 75 4.25 -2.46 -3.94
N LEU A 76 4.50 -2.57 -5.24
CA LEU A 76 3.45 -2.58 -6.26
C LEU A 76 2.57 -3.84 -6.14
N LEU A 77 3.18 -4.99 -5.88
CA LEU A 77 2.47 -6.25 -5.68
C LEU A 77 1.55 -6.20 -4.46
N LEU A 78 2.04 -5.66 -3.33
CA LEU A 78 1.22 -5.48 -2.12
C LEU A 78 0.04 -4.55 -2.39
N SER A 79 0.23 -3.47 -3.13
CA SER A 79 -0.86 -2.57 -3.52
C SER A 79 -1.88 -3.23 -4.45
N LEU A 80 -1.46 -4.18 -5.30
CA LEU A 80 -2.37 -4.97 -6.13
C LEU A 80 -3.17 -5.96 -5.26
N ILE A 81 -2.49 -6.65 -4.34
CA ILE A 81 -3.12 -7.62 -3.43
C ILE A 81 -4.15 -6.91 -2.54
N THR A 82 -3.84 -5.73 -1.99
CA THR A 82 -4.81 -4.97 -1.21
C THR A 82 -6.02 -4.61 -2.06
N SER A 83 -5.83 -4.11 -3.27
CA SER A 83 -6.96 -3.81 -4.17
C SER A 83 -7.88 -5.01 -4.39
N ILE A 84 -7.31 -6.21 -4.58
CA ILE A 84 -8.08 -7.45 -4.75
C ILE A 84 -8.79 -7.82 -3.44
N LEU A 85 -8.11 -7.72 -2.30
CA LEU A 85 -8.71 -8.01 -0.99
C LEU A 85 -9.86 -7.06 -0.67
N LEU A 86 -9.75 -5.78 -1.00
CA LEU A 86 -10.84 -4.81 -0.85
C LEU A 86 -12.07 -5.21 -1.69
N CYS A 87 -11.86 -5.67 -2.93
CA CYS A 87 -12.96 -6.15 -3.77
C CYS A 87 -13.64 -7.40 -3.19
N ILE A 88 -12.88 -8.31 -2.57
CA ILE A 88 -13.42 -9.55 -1.99
C ILE A 88 -14.09 -9.30 -0.63
N THR A 89 -13.60 -8.35 0.16
CA THR A 89 -14.08 -8.07 1.52
C THR A 89 -15.27 -7.12 1.60
N CYS A 90 -15.88 -6.74 0.47
CA CYS A 90 -17.02 -5.81 0.40
C CYS A 90 -18.24 -6.17 1.27
N ASP A 91 -18.34 -7.40 1.81
CA ASP A 91 -19.45 -7.83 2.69
C ASP A 91 -19.09 -7.99 4.19
N MET A 92 -17.82 -7.81 4.59
CA MET A 92 -17.43 -8.02 6.00
C MET A 92 -17.42 -6.71 6.80
N CYS A 93 -18.50 -6.52 7.56
CA CYS A 93 -18.80 -5.44 8.51
C CYS A 93 -17.55 -4.92 9.30
N GLY A 94 -16.84 -3.93 8.76
CA GLY A 94 -15.78 -3.19 9.47
C GLY A 94 -14.40 -3.86 9.57
N ALA A 95 -14.22 -5.09 9.07
CA ALA A 95 -12.92 -5.76 9.08
C ALA A 95 -11.93 -5.17 8.05
N GLY A 96 -12.45 -4.60 6.95
CA GLY A 96 -11.64 -4.03 5.88
C GLY A 96 -10.67 -2.95 6.34
N SER A 97 -11.12 -2.02 7.20
CA SER A 97 -10.28 -0.91 7.68
C SER A 97 -9.07 -1.37 8.49
N TRP A 98 -9.22 -2.43 9.28
CA TRP A 98 -8.10 -3.01 10.03
C TRP A 98 -7.08 -3.69 9.13
N LEU A 99 -7.55 -4.40 8.10
CA LEU A 99 -6.66 -5.05 7.13
C LEU A 99 -5.87 -4.00 6.34
N GLU A 100 -6.54 -2.93 5.89
CA GLU A 100 -5.90 -1.79 5.23
C GLU A 100 -4.82 -1.15 6.12
N PHE A 101 -5.13 -0.90 7.39
CA PHE A 101 -4.17 -0.37 8.34
C PHE A 101 -2.93 -1.27 8.50
N VAL A 102 -3.12 -2.58 8.65
CA VAL A 102 -2.01 -3.53 8.83
C VAL A 102 -1.12 -3.56 7.59
N VAL A 103 -1.71 -3.64 6.39
CA VAL A 103 -0.92 -3.68 5.16
C VAL A 103 -0.17 -2.37 4.93
N GLU A 104 -0.82 -1.23 5.17
CA GLU A 104 -0.15 0.08 5.09
C GLU A 104 0.95 0.25 6.14
N GLY A 105 0.75 -0.31 7.33
CA GLY A 105 1.78 -0.38 8.36
C GLY A 105 3.00 -1.18 7.92
N PHE A 106 2.79 -2.38 7.35
CA PHE A 106 3.87 -3.20 6.79
C PHE A 106 4.60 -2.47 5.66
N GLN A 107 3.85 -1.83 4.77
CA GLN A 107 4.46 -1.15 3.63
C GLN A 107 5.22 0.11 4.08
N THR A 108 4.75 0.81 5.11
CA THR A 108 5.49 1.91 5.77
C THR A 108 6.80 1.40 6.38
N ALA A 109 6.74 0.32 7.15
CA ALA A 109 7.93 -0.29 7.75
C ALA A 109 8.93 -0.71 6.67
N TRP A 110 8.45 -1.29 5.57
CA TRP A 110 9.25 -1.70 4.43
C TRP A 110 9.98 -0.52 3.77
N TRP A 111 9.28 0.59 3.51
CA TRP A 111 9.89 1.80 2.95
C TRP A 111 10.89 2.47 3.89
N ILE A 112 10.68 2.40 5.21
CA ILE A 112 11.65 2.90 6.21
C ILE A 112 12.94 2.08 6.15
N VAL A 113 12.83 0.74 6.14
CA VAL A 113 14.00 -0.15 6.02
C VAL A 113 14.74 0.11 4.71
N ALA A 114 14.01 0.24 3.59
CA ALA A 114 14.59 0.60 2.32
C ALA A 114 15.32 1.95 2.36
N GLY A 115 14.72 2.99 2.97
CA GLY A 115 15.33 4.30 3.15
C GLY A 115 16.64 4.23 3.93
N ILE A 116 16.68 3.48 5.02
CA ILE A 116 17.90 3.30 5.83
C ILE A 116 19.00 2.61 5.03
N VAL A 117 18.68 1.50 4.35
CA VAL A 117 19.64 0.73 3.56
C VAL A 117 20.19 1.56 2.40
N ILE A 118 19.31 2.22 1.64
CA ILE A 118 19.68 3.06 0.50
C ILE A 118 20.51 4.25 0.97
N SER A 119 20.11 4.97 2.02
CA SER A 119 20.89 6.10 2.53
C SER A 119 22.27 5.71 3.02
N LYS A 120 22.40 4.56 3.71
CA LYS A 120 23.73 4.04 4.11
C LYS A 120 24.60 3.76 2.88
N LYS A 121 24.07 3.04 1.88
CA LYS A 121 24.82 2.71 0.66
C LYS A 121 25.18 3.92 -0.18
N VAL A 122 24.29 4.91 -0.28
CA VAL A 122 24.57 6.18 -0.97
C VAL A 122 25.68 6.95 -0.26
N LYS A 123 25.65 7.01 1.08
CA LYS A 123 26.71 7.65 1.86
C LYS A 123 28.05 6.95 1.66
N ASP A 124 28.08 5.63 1.85
CA ASP A 124 29.30 4.83 1.66
C ASP A 124 29.89 5.06 0.26
N SER A 125 29.05 5.07 -0.77
CA SER A 125 29.48 5.27 -2.17
C SER A 125 29.91 6.69 -2.50
N ASN A 126 29.48 7.68 -1.73
CA ASN A 126 29.89 9.08 -1.88
C ASN A 126 31.21 9.37 -1.15
N ASP A 127 31.52 8.59 -0.10
CA ASP A 127 32.75 8.71 0.69
C ASP A 127 33.95 7.99 0.02
N VAL A 128 33.71 7.06 -0.91
CA VAL A 128 34.78 6.44 -1.72
C VAL A 128 35.40 7.50 -2.64
N ARG A 129 36.62 7.94 -2.27
CA ARG A 129 37.48 8.74 -3.14
C ARG A 129 38.26 7.82 -4.07
N LEU A 130 38.09 8.00 -5.38
CA LEU A 130 38.97 7.41 -6.37
C LEU A 130 40.33 8.14 -6.34
N GLU A 131 41.40 7.45 -6.73
CA GLU A 131 42.73 8.07 -6.88
C GLU A 131 42.62 9.35 -7.73
N GLY A 132 43.03 10.48 -7.16
CA GLY A 132 43.00 11.78 -7.83
C GLY A 132 41.86 12.74 -7.44
N ASP A 133 41.24 12.59 -6.26
CA ASP A 133 40.16 13.46 -5.75
C ASP A 133 38.91 13.56 -6.63
N ALA A 134 38.81 12.71 -7.65
CA ALA A 134 37.65 12.65 -8.52
C ALA A 134 36.46 12.02 -7.77
N LYS A 135 35.40 12.81 -7.56
CA LYS A 135 34.12 12.31 -7.05
C LYS A 135 33.49 11.36 -8.08
N MET A 136 32.88 10.28 -7.62
CA MET A 136 32.16 9.38 -8.52
C MET A 136 31.10 10.15 -9.33
N PRO A 137 30.97 9.87 -10.63
CA PRO A 137 29.97 10.52 -11.46
C PRO A 137 28.56 10.21 -10.95
N LYS A 138 27.63 11.16 -11.14
CA LYS A 138 26.19 11.05 -10.82
C LYS A 138 25.81 11.04 -9.33
N THR A 139 26.60 11.69 -8.46
CA THR A 139 26.27 11.88 -7.03
C THR A 139 24.85 12.43 -6.81
N GLU A 140 24.44 13.41 -7.63
CA GLU A 140 23.12 14.05 -7.55
C GLU A 140 21.96 13.05 -7.73
N TRP A 141 22.08 12.12 -8.67
CA TRP A 141 21.03 11.12 -8.92
C TRP A 141 20.91 10.10 -7.79
N ARG A 142 22.04 9.70 -7.17
CA ARG A 142 22.04 8.79 -6.01
C ARG A 142 21.34 9.44 -4.81
N ASN A 143 21.65 10.71 -4.55
CA ASN A 143 21.01 11.49 -3.50
C ASN A 143 19.51 11.67 -3.78
N ALA A 144 19.12 11.94 -5.04
CA ALA A 144 17.72 12.07 -5.42
C ALA A 144 16.92 10.78 -5.14
N VAL A 145 17.47 9.60 -5.46
CA VAL A 145 16.82 8.30 -5.15
C VAL A 145 16.66 8.10 -3.65
N ALA A 146 17.68 8.44 -2.85
CA ALA A 146 17.58 8.37 -1.39
C ALA A 146 16.47 9.29 -0.85
N VAL A 147 16.41 10.54 -1.33
CA VAL A 147 15.37 11.51 -0.93
C VAL A 147 13.98 11.01 -1.34
N MET A 148 13.80 10.54 -2.58
CA MET A 148 12.51 10.00 -3.05
C MET A 148 12.05 8.79 -2.22
N THR A 149 12.98 7.94 -1.77
CA THR A 149 12.68 6.81 -0.88
C THR A 149 12.16 7.28 0.48
N TRP A 150 12.77 8.31 1.07
CA TRP A 150 12.28 8.90 2.32
C TRP A 150 10.92 9.60 2.16
N VAL A 151 10.70 10.27 1.03
CA VAL A 151 9.40 10.87 0.71
C VAL A 151 8.33 9.78 0.60
N ALA A 152 8.63 8.65 -0.05
CA ALA A 152 7.71 7.51 -0.13
C ALA A 152 7.42 6.89 1.25
N ALA A 153 8.42 6.80 2.14
CA ALA A 153 8.25 6.35 3.51
C ALA A 153 7.34 7.28 4.31
N LEU A 154 7.56 8.60 4.22
CA LEU A 154 6.73 9.61 4.89
C LEU A 154 5.29 9.58 4.37
N LEU A 155 5.11 9.48 3.05
CA LEU A 155 3.79 9.39 2.43
C LEU A 155 3.04 8.14 2.91
N SER A 156 3.73 7.00 2.98
CA SER A 156 3.17 5.74 3.52
C SER A 156 2.75 5.90 4.98
N LEU A 157 3.58 6.56 5.79
CA LEU A 157 3.29 6.81 7.20
C LEU A 157 2.04 7.69 7.39
N LEU A 158 1.88 8.73 6.58
CA LEU A 158 0.70 9.60 6.61
C LEU A 158 -0.57 8.83 6.25
N ILE A 159 -0.52 7.99 5.21
CA ILE A 159 -1.63 7.12 4.82
C ILE A 159 -1.99 6.16 5.98
N ALA A 160 -0.99 5.48 6.56
CA ALA A 160 -1.19 4.58 7.69
C ALA A 160 -1.79 5.29 8.91
N PHE A 161 -1.40 6.54 9.17
CA PHE A 161 -1.96 7.35 10.25
C PHE A 161 -3.44 7.69 10.00
N VAL A 162 -3.82 8.06 8.78
CA VAL A 162 -5.23 8.32 8.45
C VAL A 162 -6.07 7.05 8.69
N TYR A 163 -5.61 5.89 8.19
CA TYR A 163 -6.30 4.61 8.43
C TYR A 163 -6.39 4.22 9.90
N LEU A 164 -5.36 4.53 10.70
CA LEU A 164 -5.40 4.34 12.15
C LEU A 164 -6.50 5.19 12.78
N THR A 165 -6.60 6.48 12.42
CA THR A 165 -7.63 7.37 12.98
C THR A 165 -9.05 6.91 12.62
N GLU A 166 -9.27 6.44 11.39
CA GLU A 166 -10.57 5.90 10.99
C GLU A 166 -10.90 4.60 11.72
N SER A 167 -9.92 3.70 11.88
CA SER A 167 -10.06 2.44 12.62
C SER A 167 -10.38 2.69 14.10
N LEU A 168 -9.70 3.64 14.74
CA LEU A 168 -9.96 4.05 16.12
C LEU A 168 -11.36 4.66 16.29
N ALA A 169 -11.79 5.48 15.34
CA ALA A 169 -13.14 6.05 15.35
C ALA A 169 -14.23 4.96 15.19
N ALA A 170 -13.99 3.95 14.35
CA ALA A 170 -14.89 2.81 14.18
C ALA A 170 -14.96 1.94 15.44
N LEU A 171 -13.82 1.67 16.08
CA LEU A 171 -13.74 0.94 17.34
C LEU A 171 -14.46 1.67 18.47
N ALA A 172 -14.29 2.99 18.58
CA ALA A 172 -14.97 3.78 19.60
C ALA A 172 -16.50 3.69 19.48
N LYS A 173 -17.03 3.67 18.24
CA LYS A 173 -18.47 3.47 17.99
C LYS A 173 -18.93 2.05 18.34
N CYS A 174 -18.14 1.02 17.99
CA CYS A 174 -18.47 -0.37 18.32
C CYS A 174 -18.45 -0.63 19.83
N LEU A 175 -17.47 -0.06 20.54
CA LEU A 175 -17.38 -0.14 22.01
C LEU A 175 -18.55 0.59 22.69
N GLY A 176 -19.03 1.69 22.12
CA GLY A 176 -20.24 2.38 22.57
C GLY A 176 -21.51 1.51 22.42
N CYS A 177 -21.65 0.77 21.32
CA CYS A 177 -22.80 -0.10 21.07
C CYS A 177 -22.76 -1.44 21.84
N CYS A 178 -21.58 -2.00 22.08
CA CYS A 178 -21.43 -3.29 22.79
C CYS A 178 -21.21 -3.14 24.30
N GLY A 179 -20.78 -1.96 24.78
CA GLY A 179 -20.47 -1.71 26.19
C GLY A 179 -21.64 -1.24 27.06
N TYR A 180 -22.76 -0.80 26.48
CA TYR A 180 -23.88 -0.19 27.22
C TYR A 180 -25.16 -1.04 27.24
N LYS A 181 -25.03 -2.34 27.54
CA LYS A 181 -26.17 -3.21 27.90
C LYS A 181 -25.82 -4.12 29.07
N LYS A 182 -25.49 -3.55 30.23
CA LYS A 182 -25.32 -4.34 31.46
C LYS A 182 -25.72 -3.61 32.73
N LYS A 183 -26.92 -3.00 32.76
CA LYS A 183 -27.64 -2.57 33.97
C LYS A 183 -29.04 -2.14 33.54
N ASP A 184 -30.01 -3.05 33.56
CA ASP A 184 -31.47 -2.79 33.67
C ASP A 184 -32.30 -4.06 33.37
N LYS A 185 -31.90 -5.19 33.97
CA LYS A 185 -32.70 -6.44 33.92
C LYS A 185 -32.93 -7.03 35.32
N LYS A 186 -33.09 -6.18 36.34
CA LYS A 186 -33.48 -6.63 37.70
C LYS A 186 -34.81 -6.08 38.24
N GLU A 187 -35.49 -5.15 37.58
CA GLU A 187 -36.76 -4.60 38.14
C GLU A 187 -38.06 -4.97 37.40
N HIS A 188 -38.02 -5.58 36.21
CA HIS A 188 -39.26 -5.94 35.50
C HIS A 188 -39.75 -7.39 35.67
N HIS A 189 -39.11 -8.22 36.51
CA HIS A 189 -39.56 -9.60 36.72
C HIS A 189 -40.67 -9.78 37.77
N LYS A 190 -41.40 -8.70 38.13
CA LYS A 190 -42.48 -8.77 39.14
C LYS A 190 -43.85 -8.22 38.71
N LYS A 191 -44.06 -7.88 37.44
CA LYS A 191 -45.39 -7.48 36.94
C LYS A 191 -45.59 -7.95 35.51
N GLY A 192 -46.36 -9.01 35.30
CA GLY A 192 -46.77 -9.41 33.95
C GLY A 192 -47.22 -10.86 33.80
N GLU A 193 -47.87 -11.44 34.80
CA GLU A 193 -48.75 -12.59 34.58
C GLU A 193 -50.16 -12.03 34.33
N ALA A 194 -50.83 -12.53 33.29
CA ALA A 194 -52.17 -12.17 32.79
C ALA A 194 -52.27 -11.03 31.74
N ARG A 195 -51.85 -11.33 30.50
CA ARG A 195 -52.71 -11.09 29.31
C ARG A 195 -52.27 -11.96 28.13
N GLN A 196 -52.95 -13.09 27.96
CA GLN A 196 -52.87 -13.93 26.78
C GLN A 196 -53.80 -13.32 25.73
N GLU A 197 -53.24 -12.51 24.83
CA GLU A 197 -53.95 -11.93 23.70
C GLU A 197 -53.65 -12.76 22.44
N ASN A 198 -54.72 -13.22 21.79
CA ASN A 198 -54.72 -14.07 20.60
C ASN A 198 -53.86 -13.49 19.46
N PRO A 199 -53.10 -14.32 18.72
CA PRO A 199 -52.43 -13.88 17.50
C PRO A 199 -53.44 -13.71 16.34
N PRO A 200 -53.51 -12.54 15.69
CA PRO A 200 -54.20 -12.40 14.42
C PRO A 200 -53.43 -13.06 13.28
N ALA A 201 -54.20 -13.55 12.32
CA ALA A 201 -53.82 -14.42 11.23
C ALA A 201 -52.67 -13.89 10.34
N ILE A 202 -51.84 -14.84 9.92
CA ILE A 202 -50.84 -14.75 8.87
C ILE A 202 -51.51 -14.27 7.57
N GLN A 203 -51.19 -13.04 7.15
CA GLN A 203 -51.40 -12.63 5.75
C GLN A 203 -50.13 -12.91 4.97
N ALA A 204 -50.25 -13.80 3.98
CA ALA A 204 -49.21 -14.11 3.02
C ALA A 204 -48.91 -12.87 2.14
N PRO A 205 -47.63 -12.57 1.84
CA PRO A 205 -47.29 -11.51 0.90
C PRO A 205 -47.69 -11.90 -0.54
N PRO A 206 -48.18 -10.94 -1.35
CA PRO A 206 -48.51 -11.18 -2.74
C PRO A 206 -47.25 -11.44 -3.57
N SER A 207 -47.33 -12.50 -4.39
CA SER A 207 -46.43 -12.82 -5.48
C SER A 207 -46.25 -11.61 -6.40
N GLN A 208 -45.11 -10.93 -6.32
CA GLN A 208 -44.74 -9.93 -7.32
C GLN A 208 -44.14 -10.61 -8.55
N SER A 209 -44.74 -10.22 -9.67
CA SER A 209 -44.60 -10.68 -11.03
C SER A 209 -43.20 -10.50 -11.60
N VAL A 210 -42.76 -11.57 -12.26
CA VAL A 210 -41.81 -11.64 -13.37
C VAL A 210 -41.90 -10.38 -14.26
N GLY A 211 -40.82 -9.60 -14.27
CA GLY A 211 -40.64 -8.40 -15.08
C GLY A 211 -39.48 -8.57 -16.06
N LYS A 212 -39.85 -9.03 -17.27
CA LYS A 212 -39.25 -8.87 -18.61
C LYS A 212 -37.76 -8.52 -18.74
N ASP A 213 -37.09 -9.44 -19.42
CA ASP A 213 -35.83 -9.28 -20.12
C ASP A 213 -35.79 -8.03 -21.02
N GLU A 214 -34.72 -7.24 -20.88
CA GLU A 214 -34.35 -6.20 -21.84
C GLU A 214 -33.15 -6.69 -22.68
N PRO A 215 -33.21 -6.63 -24.03
CA PRO A 215 -32.21 -7.22 -24.89
C PRO A 215 -30.90 -6.42 -24.93
N VAL A 216 -29.81 -7.17 -24.76
CA VAL A 216 -28.42 -6.79 -25.02
C VAL A 216 -28.27 -6.20 -26.43
N ARG A 217 -27.99 -4.90 -26.53
CA ARG A 217 -27.46 -4.28 -27.75
C ARG A 217 -25.95 -4.50 -27.80
N ALA A 218 -25.53 -5.43 -28.65
CA ALA A 218 -24.18 -5.47 -29.17
C ALA A 218 -23.97 -4.26 -30.10
N ASN A 219 -22.96 -3.44 -29.82
CA ASN A 219 -22.36 -2.58 -30.83
C ASN A 219 -20.92 -3.04 -31.04
N ALA A 220 -20.70 -3.54 -32.24
CA ALA A 220 -19.41 -3.74 -32.86
C ALA A 220 -18.92 -2.42 -33.49
N VAL A 221 -17.63 -2.43 -33.80
CA VAL A 221 -16.78 -1.47 -34.54
C VAL A 221 -15.92 -0.59 -33.63
#